data_AF-A0A3B8MUI8-F1
#
_entry.id   AF-A0A3B8MUI8-F1
#
_cell.length_a   1.000
_cell.length_b   1.000
_cell.length_c   1.000
_cell.angle_alpha   90.00
_cell.angle_beta   90.00
_cell.angle_gamma   90.00
#
_symmetry.space_group_name_H-M   'P 1'
#
loop_
_entity.id
_entity.type
_entity.pdbx_description
1 polymer ?
#
loop_
_entity_poly.entity_id
_entity_poly.type
_entity_poly.pdbx_seq_one_letter_code
_entity_poly.pdbx_strand_id
1 'polypeptide(L)' 'MINKFMEAALLEAKKSYQLGEVPVGAVIVKEGQIIGRGFNQKESTNDATAHAEIIAIKEACKTLGSWRLDDCSMYVTLEP' A
#
# COMPACT_ATOMS: atom_id res chain seq x y z
N MET A 1 11.19 -12.03 -13.91
CA MET A 1 9.85 -12.23 -13.31
C MET A 1 9.69 -11.17 -12.23
N ILE A 2 8.60 -10.40 -12.23
CA ILE A 2 8.35 -9.40 -11.19
C ILE A 2 8.02 -10.16 -9.89
N ASN A 3 8.49 -9.66 -8.74
CA ASN A 3 8.20 -10.24 -7.43
C ASN A 3 6.67 -10.24 -7.20
N LYS A 4 6.07 -11.35 -6.73
CA LYS A 4 4.62 -11.49 -6.45
C LYS A 4 4.05 -10.37 -5.56
N PHE A 5 4.86 -9.80 -4.68
CA PHE A 5 4.44 -8.69 -3.81
C PHE A 5 4.40 -7.36 -4.56
N MET A 6 5.33 -7.14 -5.51
CA MET A 6 5.27 -5.99 -6.41
C MET A 6 4.10 -6.10 -7.39
N GLU A 7 3.78 -7.32 -7.87
CA GLU A 7 2.55 -7.54 -8.65
C GLU A 7 1.30 -7.18 -7.85
N ALA A 8 1.26 -7.52 -6.55
CA ALA A 8 0.17 -7.12 -5.67
C ALA A 8 0.09 -5.58 -5.49
N ALA A 9 1.21 -4.88 -5.37
CA ALA A 9 1.25 -3.42 -5.31
C ALA A 9 0.78 -2.78 -6.64
N LEU A 10 1.13 -3.35 -7.79
CA LEU A 10 0.63 -2.90 -9.10
C LEU A 10 -0.89 -3.09 -9.24
N LEU A 11 -1.47 -4.13 -8.64
CA LEU A 11 -2.93 -4.28 -8.59
C LEU A 11 -3.61 -3.20 -7.74
N GLU A 12 -2.97 -2.74 -6.65
CA GLU A 12 -3.44 -1.59 -5.88
C GLU A 12 -3.31 -0.28 -6.70
N ALA A 13 -2.18 -0.07 -7.38
CA ALA A 13 -1.98 1.10 -8.25
C ALA A 13 -3.04 1.19 -9.36
N LYS A 14 -3.49 0.04 -9.89
CA LYS A 14 -4.59 -0.04 -10.86
C LYS A 14 -5.91 0.49 -10.29
N LYS A 15 -6.16 0.35 -8.98
CA LYS A 15 -7.36 0.92 -8.33
C LYS A 15 -7.30 2.44 -8.32
N SER A 16 -6.16 3.04 -7.96
CA SER A 16 -5.95 4.50 -8.08
C SER A 16 -6.18 4.97 -9.52
N TYR A 17 -5.59 4.29 -10.50
CA TYR A 17 -5.78 4.63 -11.91
C TYR A 17 -7.27 4.65 -12.31
N GLN A 18 -8.04 3.64 -11.88
CA GLN A 18 -9.47 3.54 -12.15
C GLN A 18 -10.30 4.67 -11.53
N LEU A 19 -9.78 5.29 -10.46
CA LEU A 19 -10.40 6.44 -9.80
C LEU A 19 -9.92 7.79 -10.35
N GLY A 20 -9.05 7.80 -11.36
CA GLY A 20 -8.47 9.03 -11.91
C GLY A 20 -7.39 9.66 -11.01
N GLU A 21 -6.88 8.89 -10.05
CA GLU A 21 -5.80 9.30 -9.14
C GLU A 21 -4.42 9.03 -9.74
N VAL A 22 -3.37 9.57 -9.11
CA VAL A 22 -1.99 9.16 -9.42
C VAL A 22 -1.84 7.65 -9.14
N PRO A 23 -1.40 6.83 -10.10
CA PRO A 23 -1.44 5.38 -10.00
C PRO A 23 -0.28 4.85 -9.12
N VAL A 24 -0.45 4.93 -7.81
CA VAL A 24 0.49 4.40 -6.81
C VAL A 24 -0.20 3.38 -5.93
N GLY A 25 0.45 2.23 -5.75
CA GLY A 25 -0.01 1.17 -4.87
C GLY A 25 1.12 0.68 -3.97
N ALA A 26 0.76 0.21 -2.78
CA ALA A 26 1.67 -0.32 -1.79
C ALA A 26 1.08 -1.55 -1.10
N VAL A 27 1.95 -2.49 -0.72
CA VAL A 27 1.62 -3.61 0.16
C VAL A 27 2.67 -3.77 1.24
N ILE A 28 2.25 -4.20 2.43
CA ILE A 28 3.14 -4.55 3.54
C ILE A 28 3.09 -6.05 3.76
N VAL A 29 4.27 -6.66 3.84
CA VAL A 29 4.47 -8.10 3.94
C VAL A 29 5.15 -8.45 5.25
N LYS A 30 4.62 -9.45 5.96
CA LYS A 30 5.27 -10.07 7.12
C LYS A 30 5.25 -11.58 6.95
N GLU A 31 6.39 -12.24 7.14
CA GLU A 31 6.52 -13.71 7.00
C GLU A 31 5.94 -14.26 5.67
N GLY A 32 6.13 -13.50 4.58
CA GLY A 32 5.66 -13.86 3.25
C GLY A 32 4.15 -13.68 3.01
N GLN A 33 3.42 -13.12 3.97
CA GLN A 33 1.99 -12.80 3.88
C GLN A 33 1.76 -11.29 3.76
N ILE A 34 0.82 -10.88 2.92
CA ILE A 34 0.40 -9.47 2.83
C ILE A 34 -0.51 -9.17 4.01
N ILE A 35 -0.11 -8.23 4.87
CA ILE A 35 -0.85 -7.83 6.06
C ILE A 35 -1.47 -6.43 5.95
N GLY A 36 -1.10 -5.67 4.91
CA GLY A 36 -1.69 -4.37 4.61
C GLY A 36 -1.53 -4.02 3.12
N ARG A 37 -2.50 -3.28 2.59
CA ARG A 37 -2.62 -2.84 1.21
C ARG A 37 -3.04 -1.37 1.19
N GLY A 38 -2.61 -0.66 0.16
CA GLY A 38 -2.99 0.73 0.01
C GLY A 38 -2.83 1.19 -1.43
N PHE A 39 -3.70 2.09 -1.84
CA PHE A 39 -3.61 2.79 -3.11
C PHE A 39 -3.88 4.28 -2.85
N ASN A 40 -3.24 5.14 -3.64
CA ASN A 40 -3.37 6.59 -3.52
C ASN A 40 -4.83 7.03 -3.70
N GLN A 41 -5.30 7.83 -2.75
CA GLN A 41 -6.68 8.33 -2.65
C GLN A 41 -6.74 9.83 -2.34
N LYS A 42 -5.65 10.58 -2.58
CA LYS A 42 -5.53 11.99 -2.20
C LYS A 42 -6.69 12.86 -2.69
N GLU A 43 -7.04 12.75 -3.96
CA GLU A 43 -8.05 13.59 -4.60
C GLU A 43 -9.46 13.19 -4.12
N SER A 44 -9.74 11.89 -4.09
CA SER A 44 -11.04 11.32 -3.73
C SER A 44 -11.40 11.50 -2.26
N THR A 45 -10.42 11.54 -1.35
CA THR A 45 -10.65 11.78 0.07
C THR A 45 -10.37 13.22 0.51
N ASN A 46 -9.86 14.07 -0.39
CA ASN A 46 -9.39 15.42 -0.07
C ASN A 46 -8.42 15.42 1.14
N ASP A 47 -7.50 14.45 1.17
CA ASP A 47 -6.53 14.23 2.24
C ASP A 47 -5.14 14.09 1.63
N ALA A 48 -4.28 15.08 1.83
CA ALA A 48 -2.91 15.09 1.32
C ALA A 48 -2.06 13.91 1.83
N THR A 49 -2.46 13.26 2.93
CA THR A 49 -1.76 12.12 3.53
C THR A 49 -2.26 10.77 3.04
N ALA A 50 -3.32 10.71 2.22
CA ALA A 50 -3.91 9.49 1.68
C ALA A 50 -3.06 8.85 0.55
N HIS A 51 -1.75 8.80 0.78
CA HIS A 51 -0.76 8.08 0.00
C HIS A 51 -0.91 6.56 0.20
N ALA A 52 -0.50 5.78 -0.80
CA ALA A 52 -0.63 4.32 -0.77
C ALA A 52 0.11 3.70 0.42
N GLU A 53 1.31 4.21 0.72
CA GLU A 53 2.20 3.79 1.79
C GLU A 53 1.55 4.01 3.16
N ILE A 54 0.97 5.19 3.38
CA ILE A 54 0.29 5.54 4.63
C ILE A 54 -0.93 4.65 4.85
N ILE A 55 -1.70 4.39 3.80
CA ILE A 55 -2.89 3.53 3.87
C ILE A 55 -2.47 2.07 4.16
N ALA A 56 -1.44 1.57 3.49
CA ALA A 56 -0.92 0.21 3.72
C ALA A 56 -0.35 0.05 5.15
N ILE A 57 0.32 1.08 5.70
CA ILE A 57 0.78 1.12 7.10
C ILE A 57 -0.41 1.04 8.05
N LYS A 58 -1.44 1.87 7.85
CA LYS A 58 -2.64 1.86 8.70
C LYS A 58 -3.34 0.50 8.68
N GLU A 59 -3.45 -0.14 7.52
CA GLU A 59 -4.03 -1.49 7.41
C GLU A 59 -3.16 -2.55 8.09
N ALA A 60 -1.84 -2.54 7.88
CA ALA A 60 -0.92 -3.49 8.52
C ALA A 60 -0.94 -3.35 10.06
N CYS A 61 -0.94 -2.12 10.58
CA CYS A 61 -1.02 -1.87 12.02
C CYS A 61 -2.35 -2.40 12.59
N LYS A 62 -3.45 -2.24 11.87
CA LYS A 62 -4.75 -2.80 12.24
C LYS A 62 -4.72 -4.34 12.26
N THR A 63 -4.11 -4.96 11.25
CA THR A 63 -3.96 -6.43 11.16
C THR A 63 -3.13 -6.98 12.33
N LEU A 64 -2.05 -6.30 12.73
CA LEU A 64 -1.19 -6.74 13.82
C LEU A 64 -1.68 -6.33 15.22
N GLY A 65 -2.67 -5.42 15.32
CA GLY A 65 -3.06 -4.82 16.60
C GLY A 65 -1.93 -4.02 17.26
N SER A 66 -0.98 -3.51 16.48
CA SER A 66 0.23 -2.84 16.95
C SER A 66 0.62 -1.73 15.98
N TRP A 67 1.20 -0.65 16.50
CA TRP A 67 1.80 0.40 15.66
C TRP A 67 3.20 0.02 15.15
N ARG A 68 3.84 -0.99 15.77
CA ARG A 68 5.16 -1.48 15.36
C ARG A 68 5.03 -2.48 14.22
N LEU A 69 5.78 -2.23 13.14
CA LEU A 69 5.86 -3.07 11.94
C LEU A 69 7.23 -3.77 11.86
N ASP A 70 7.69 -4.32 12.98
CA ASP A 70 8.95 -5.05 13.02
C ASP A 70 8.90 -6.27 12.07
N ASP A 71 10.02 -6.55 11.41
CA ASP A 71 10.20 -7.61 10.42
C ASP A 71 9.22 -7.56 9.23
N CYS A 72 8.67 -6.37 8.95
CA CYS A 72 7.83 -6.13 7.78
C CYS A 72 8.64 -5.55 6.62
N SER A 73 8.24 -5.88 5.39
CA SER A 73 8.75 -5.26 4.17
C SER A 73 7.63 -4.53 3.44
N MET A 74 7.88 -3.31 2.97
CA MET A 74 6.97 -2.59 2.09
C MET A 74 7.40 -2.74 0.64
N TYR A 75 6.43 -2.97 -0.23
CA TYR A 75 6.58 -2.91 -1.68
C TYR A 75 5.70 -1.77 -2.18
N VAL A 76 6.29 -0.80 -2.88
CA VAL A 76 5.61 0.38 -3.41
C VAL A 76 6.00 0.58 -4.88
N THR A 77 5.04 0.97 -5.72
CA THR A 77 5.23 1.07 -7.17
C THR A 77 5.97 2.32 -7.63
N LEU A 78 6.15 3.29 -6.73
CA LEU A 78 6.86 4.55 -6.95
C LEU A 78 7.77 4.80 -5.74
N GLU A 79 8.93 5.42 -5.96
CA GLU A 79 9.81 5.82 -4.85
C GLU A 79 9.06 6.78 -3.90
N PRO A 80 9.08 6.53 -2.58
CA PRO A 80 8.33 7.34 -1.61
C PRO A 80 8.92 8.74 -1.39
#